data_AF-A0A3A5APU3-F1
#
_entry.id   AF-A0A3A5APU3-F1
#
_cell.length_a   1.000
_cell.length_b   1.000
_cell.length_c   1.000
_cell.angle_alpha   90.00
_cell.angle_beta   90.00
_cell.angle_gamma   90.00
#
_symmetry.space_group_name_H-M   'P 1'
#
loop_
_entity.id
_entity.type
_entity.pdbx_description
1 polymer ?
#
loop_
_entity_poly.entity_id
_entity_poly.type
_entity_poly.pdbx_seq_one_letter_code
_entity_poly.pdbx_strand_id
1 'polypeptide(L)'
;MVEMRLGESGEDCVAYFRDLFPGIRLEKKREENGPLIHAVESALDNRAVAANIPLDVKGTVFQMAAWRAIAQIPYGATRTYAEVAQMVGKPLAARAVGRAMGRNPLPLYFP
;
A
#
# COMPACT_ATOMS: atom_id res chain seq x y z
N MET A 1 -2.42 -2.76 12.76
CA MET A 1 -2.86 -2.16 11.48
C MET A 1 -1.72 -1.33 10.94
N VAL A 2 -1.41 -1.46 9.66
CA VAL A 2 -0.34 -0.68 9.01
C VAL A 2 -0.95 0.25 7.97
N GLU A 3 -0.57 1.52 8.01
CA GLU A 3 -0.94 2.54 7.03
C GLU A 3 0.29 3.37 6.67
N MET A 4 0.40 3.74 5.39
CA MET A 4 1.44 4.59 4.85
C MET A 4 0.80 5.79 4.17
N ARG A 5 1.37 6.96 4.40
CA ARG A 5 0.99 8.18 3.70
C ARG A 5 2.22 8.93 3.23
N LEU A 6 2.07 9.56 2.08
CA LEU A 6 3.00 10.53 1.55
C LEU A 6 2.49 11.90 2.01
N GLY A 7 3.31 12.63 2.75
CA GLY A 7 3.04 13.99 3.20
C GLY A 7 4.03 14.97 2.59
N GLU A 8 3.79 16.26 2.82
CA GLU A 8 4.71 17.31 2.39
C GLU A 8 5.89 17.46 3.36
N SER A 9 7.00 18.01 2.86
CA SER A 9 8.18 18.24 3.69
C SER A 9 7.87 19.20 4.84
N GLY A 10 8.02 18.73 6.08
CA GLY A 10 7.79 19.52 7.30
C GLY A 10 6.46 19.24 8.00
N GLU A 11 5.58 18.40 7.44
CA GLU A 11 4.40 17.92 8.16
C GLU A 11 4.79 17.00 9.32
N ASP A 12 4.13 17.19 10.48
CA ASP A 12 4.28 16.29 11.61
C ASP A 12 3.51 15.00 11.35
N CYS A 13 4.22 13.98 10.89
CA CYS A 13 3.67 12.65 10.66
C CYS A 13 2.93 12.08 11.89
N VAL A 14 3.37 12.44 13.12
CA VAL A 14 2.74 11.96 14.35
C VAL A 14 1.38 12.62 14.55
N ALA A 15 1.28 13.93 14.30
CA ALA A 15 0.00 14.64 14.38
C ALA A 15 -1.02 14.06 13.40
N TYR A 16 -0.59 13.81 12.16
CA TYR A 16 -1.43 13.21 11.12
C TYR A 16 -2.01 11.85 11.55
N PHE A 17 -1.17 10.92 12.01
CA PHE A 17 -1.66 9.60 12.44
C PHE A 17 -2.53 9.66 13.70
N ARG A 18 -2.34 10.67 14.55
CA ARG A 18 -3.15 10.85 15.76
C ARG A 18 -4.60 11.19 15.41
N ASP A 19 -4.79 12.02 14.39
CA ASP A 19 -6.12 12.43 13.93
C ASP A 19 -6.88 11.28 13.25
N LEU A 20 -6.18 10.41 12.52
CA LEU A 20 -6.74 9.21 11.89
C LEU A 20 -7.08 8.09 12.88
N PHE A 21 -6.31 7.98 13.95
CA PHE A 21 -6.41 6.89 14.93
C PHE A 21 -6.67 7.45 16.34
N PRO A 22 -7.83 8.10 16.57
CA PRO A 22 -8.14 8.67 17.86
C PRO A 22 -8.23 7.57 18.92
N GLY A 23 -7.61 7.82 20.09
CA GLY A 23 -7.60 6.88 21.21
C GLY A 23 -6.57 5.76 21.11
N ILE A 24 -5.72 5.74 20.07
CA ILE A 24 -4.59 4.81 19.96
C ILE A 24 -3.31 5.50 20.47
N ARG A 25 -2.51 4.77 21.25
CA ARG A 25 -1.17 5.20 21.64
C ARG A 25 -0.21 5.00 20.47
N LEU A 26 0.28 6.09 19.90
CA LEU A 26 1.32 6.05 18.88
C LEU A 26 2.70 5.90 19.55
N GLU A 27 3.48 4.92 19.09
CA GLU A 27 4.85 4.71 19.54
C GLU A 27 5.82 4.82 18.35
N LYS A 28 6.86 5.64 18.50
CA LYS A 28 7.88 5.81 17.46
C LYS A 28 8.93 4.71 17.59
N LYS A 29 8.66 3.55 17.00
CA LYS A 29 9.53 2.37 17.03
C LYS A 29 10.20 2.13 15.68
N ARG A 30 11.29 2.86 15.42
CA ARG A 30 11.97 2.83 14.11
C ARG A 30 12.53 1.45 13.76
N GLU A 31 13.09 0.75 14.74
CA GLU A 31 13.66 -0.59 14.54
C GLU A 31 12.60 -1.60 14.11
N GLU A 32 11.44 -1.61 14.79
CA GLU A 32 10.32 -2.48 14.44
C GLU A 32 9.73 -2.15 13.06
N ASN A 33 9.76 -0.88 12.66
CA ASN A 33 9.33 -0.43 11.33
C ASN A 33 10.40 -0.65 10.24
N GLY A 34 11.60 -1.10 10.59
CA GLY A 34 12.75 -1.22 9.68
C GLY A 34 12.44 -1.93 8.36
N PRO A 35 11.76 -3.09 8.36
CA PRO A 35 11.39 -3.78 7.12
C PRO A 35 10.52 -2.93 6.18
N LEU A 36 9.53 -2.23 6.72
CA LEU A 36 8.63 -1.37 5.93
C LEU A 36 9.37 -0.12 5.41
N ILE A 37 10.23 0.48 6.25
CA ILE A 37 11.08 1.61 5.84
C ILE A 37 11.96 1.20 4.66
N HIS A 38 12.63 0.05 4.76
CA HIS A 38 13.50 -0.45 3.70
C HIS A 38 12.73 -0.79 2.41
N ALA A 39 11.50 -1.29 2.52
CA ALA A 39 10.61 -1.49 1.38
C ALA A 39 10.26 -0.18 0.67
N VAL A 40 9.93 0.86 1.44
CA VAL A 40 9.64 2.20 0.91
C VAL A 40 10.87 2.81 0.24
N GLU A 41 12.04 2.74 0.89
CA GLU A 41 13.30 3.22 0.31
C GLU A 41 13.63 2.48 -1.01
N SER A 42 13.45 1.15 -1.04
CA SER A 42 13.66 0.37 -2.26
C SER A 42 12.71 0.77 -3.39
N ALA A 43 11.43 1.02 -3.08
CA ALA A 43 10.45 1.49 -4.05
C ALA A 43 10.83 2.86 -4.64
N LEU A 44 11.30 3.78 -3.80
CA LEU A 44 11.75 5.12 -4.22
C LEU A 44 13.04 5.07 -5.06
N ASP A 45 13.93 4.12 -4.79
CA ASP A 45 15.15 3.87 -5.57
C ASP A 45 14.91 3.06 -6.86
N ASN A 46 13.65 2.84 -7.23
CA ASN A 46 13.27 2.05 -8.40
C ASN A 46 13.77 0.59 -8.34
N ARG A 47 13.89 0.04 -7.14
CA ARG A 47 14.31 -1.35 -6.87
C ARG A 47 13.10 -2.20 -6.51
N ALA A 48 13.27 -3.52 -6.64
CA ALA A 48 12.25 -4.48 -6.23
C ALA A 48 12.00 -4.38 -4.71
N VAL A 49 10.72 -4.32 -4.34
CA VAL A 49 10.29 -4.32 -2.93
C VAL A 49 10.27 -5.75 -2.41
N ALA A 50 10.82 -5.96 -1.20
CA ALA A 50 10.82 -7.28 -0.57
C ALA A 50 9.37 -7.78 -0.34
N ALA A 51 9.08 -8.98 -0.84
CA ALA A 51 7.83 -9.67 -0.56
C ALA A 51 7.82 -10.19 0.90
N ASN A 52 6.63 -10.31 1.50
CA ASN A 52 6.38 -10.95 2.81
C ASN A 52 6.82 -10.17 4.06
N ILE A 53 6.63 -8.85 4.07
CA ILE A 53 6.65 -8.11 5.33
C ILE A 53 5.36 -8.44 6.11
N PRO A 54 5.42 -8.75 7.41
CA PRO A 54 4.24 -9.05 8.21
C PRO A 54 3.41 -7.77 8.43
N LEU A 55 2.54 -7.47 7.47
CA LEU A 55 1.71 -6.27 7.47
C LEU A 55 0.27 -6.62 7.85
N ASP A 56 -0.24 -5.97 8.90
CA ASP A 56 -1.66 -6.01 9.25
C ASP A 56 -2.43 -5.00 8.38
N VAL A 57 -2.67 -5.38 7.12
CA VAL A 57 -3.44 -4.60 6.14
C VAL A 57 -4.90 -5.02 6.18
N LYS A 58 -5.81 -4.05 6.41
CA LYS A 58 -7.26 -4.31 6.42
C LYS A 58 -7.89 -3.89 5.09
N GLY A 59 -8.57 -4.83 4.45
CA GLY A 59 -9.35 -4.61 3.25
C GLY A 59 -10.36 -5.74 3.03
N THR A 60 -11.36 -5.49 2.20
CA THR A 60 -12.25 -6.54 1.71
C THR A 60 -11.46 -7.58 0.93
N VAL A 61 -12.02 -8.79 0.77
CA VAL A 61 -11.40 -9.86 -0.04
C VAL A 61 -11.02 -9.37 -1.44
N PHE A 62 -11.89 -8.56 -2.07
CA PHE A 62 -11.61 -7.99 -3.39
C PHE A 62 -10.48 -6.96 -3.37
N GLN A 63 -10.43 -6.08 -2.36
CA GLN A 63 -9.34 -5.12 -2.23
C GLN A 63 -7.99 -5.82 -2.06
N MET A 64 -7.92 -6.80 -1.15
CA MET A 64 -6.72 -7.59 -0.93
C MET A 64 -6.27 -8.32 -2.20
N ALA A 65 -7.22 -8.89 -2.97
CA ALA A 65 -6.90 -9.53 -4.24
C ALA A 65 -6.36 -8.53 -5.27
N ALA A 66 -6.98 -7.35 -5.40
CA ALA A 66 -6.52 -6.31 -6.32
C ALA A 66 -5.13 -5.78 -5.96
N TRP A 67 -4.86 -5.50 -4.68
CA TRP A 67 -3.55 -5.03 -4.20
C TRP A 67 -2.45 -6.08 -4.42
N ARG A 68 -2.76 -7.36 -4.20
CA ARG A 68 -1.81 -8.46 -4.49
C ARG A 68 -1.58 -8.68 -5.99
N ALA A 69 -2.56 -8.38 -6.84
CA ALA A 69 -2.41 -8.48 -8.28
C ALA A 69 -1.48 -7.38 -8.82
N ILE A 70 -1.64 -6.13 -8.36
CA ILE A 70 -0.77 -5.03 -8.79
C ILE A 70 0.67 -5.18 -8.29
N ALA A 71 0.87 -5.79 -7.10
CA ALA A 71 2.21 -6.09 -6.59
C ALA A 71 3.00 -7.09 -7.45
N GLN A 72 2.34 -7.80 -8.37
CA GLN A 72 3.00 -8.70 -9.34
C GLN A 72 3.40 -7.97 -10.63
N ILE A 73 2.98 -6.71 -10.82
CA ILE A 73 3.37 -5.93 -11.99
C ILE A 73 4.88 -5.62 -11.87
N PRO A 74 5.69 -5.99 -12.88
CA PRO A 74 7.12 -5.70 -12.85
C PRO A 74 7.38 -4.19 -12.75
N TYR A 75 8.47 -3.85 -12.08
CA TYR A 75 8.92 -2.47 -11.99
C TYR A 75 9.10 -1.86 -13.40
N GLY A 76 8.60 -0.64 -13.60
CA GLY A 76 8.61 0.06 -14.89
C GLY A 76 7.53 -0.37 -15.88
N ALA A 77 6.69 -1.35 -15.54
CA ALA A 77 5.52 -1.73 -16.32
C ALA A 77 4.24 -1.13 -15.73
N THR A 78 3.23 -0.93 -16.59
CA THR A 78 1.90 -0.48 -16.18
C THR A 78 0.84 -1.50 -16.60
N ARG A 79 -0.31 -1.47 -15.89
CA ARG A 79 -1.53 -2.18 -16.28
C ARG A 79 -2.72 -1.26 -16.14
N THR A 80 -3.66 -1.41 -17.05
CA THR A 80 -4.98 -0.79 -16.96
C THR A 80 -5.81 -1.48 -15.88
N TYR A 81 -6.81 -0.77 -15.35
CA TYR A 81 -7.74 -1.38 -14.39
C TYR A 81 -8.52 -2.57 -14.96
N ALA A 82 -8.74 -2.62 -16.27
CA ALA A 82 -9.37 -3.77 -16.93
C ALA A 82 -8.45 -5.01 -16.91
N GLU A 83 -7.16 -4.84 -17.17
CA GLU A 83 -6.18 -5.94 -17.08
C GLU A 83 -6.05 -6.44 -15.65
N VAL A 84 -5.98 -5.56 -14.65
CA VAL A 84 -5.97 -5.97 -13.24
C VAL A 84 -7.27 -6.70 -12.86
N ALA A 85 -8.42 -6.26 -13.38
CA ALA A 85 -9.70 -6.94 -13.17
C ALA A 85 -9.69 -8.37 -13.76
N GLN A 86 -9.00 -8.59 -14.87
CA GLN A 86 -8.77 -9.93 -15.43
C GLN A 86 -7.83 -10.76 -14.55
N MET A 87 -6.73 -10.16 -14.07
CA MET A 87 -5.76 -10.84 -13.17
C MET A 87 -6.44 -11.38 -11.90
N VAL A 88 -7.46 -10.69 -11.37
CA VAL A 88 -8.22 -11.13 -10.19
C VAL A 88 -9.43 -12.03 -10.53
N GLY A 89 -9.58 -12.46 -11.78
CA GLY A 89 -10.67 -13.34 -12.22
C GLY A 89 -12.06 -12.68 -12.25
N LYS A 90 -12.11 -11.34 -12.33
CA LYS A 90 -13.36 -10.54 -12.41
C LYS A 90 -13.30 -9.53 -13.56
N PRO A 91 -13.32 -9.96 -14.84
CA PRO A 91 -13.03 -9.11 -15.99
C PRO A 91 -13.86 -7.82 -16.11
N LEU A 92 -15.10 -7.83 -15.61
CA LEU A 92 -16.01 -6.67 -15.65
C LEU A 92 -15.84 -5.70 -14.46
N ALA A 93 -14.86 -5.93 -13.59
CA ALA A 93 -14.72 -5.21 -12.31
C ALA A 93 -13.74 -4.03 -12.36
N ALA A 94 -13.41 -3.49 -13.54
CA ALA A 94 -12.44 -2.40 -13.69
C ALA A 94 -12.73 -1.18 -12.78
N ARG A 95 -14.00 -0.78 -12.66
CA ARG A 95 -14.40 0.31 -11.75
C ARG A 95 -14.18 -0.03 -10.27
N ALA A 96 -14.40 -1.29 -9.90
CA ALA A 96 -14.15 -1.75 -8.53
C ALA A 96 -12.64 -1.79 -8.23
N VAL A 97 -11.81 -2.16 -9.21
CA VAL A 97 -10.35 -2.07 -9.10
C VAL A 97 -9.93 -0.63 -8.84
N GLY A 98 -10.39 0.35 -9.62
CA GLY A 98 -10.07 1.76 -9.39
C GLY A 98 -10.46 2.24 -7.98
N ARG A 99 -11.62 1.79 -7.46
CA ARG A 99 -12.04 2.06 -6.08
C ARG A 99 -11.15 1.36 -5.03
N ALA A 100 -10.63 0.17 -5.33
CA ALA A 100 -9.69 -0.53 -4.46
C ALA A 100 -8.34 0.20 -4.41
N MET A 101 -7.85 0.71 -5.55
CA MET A 101 -6.61 1.49 -5.62
C MET A 101 -6.74 2.80 -4.83
N GLY A 102 -7.85 3.53 -4.95
CA GLY A 102 -8.09 4.75 -4.17
C GLY A 102 -8.23 4.53 -2.65
N ARG A 103 -8.32 3.27 -2.21
CA ARG A 103 -8.36 2.88 -0.79
C ARG A 103 -7.11 2.10 -0.37
N ASN A 104 -6.08 2.06 -1.20
CA ASN A 104 -4.84 1.35 -0.92
C ASN A 104 -4.11 2.03 0.25
N PRO A 105 -3.97 1.36 1.41
CA PRO A 105 -3.32 1.95 2.57
C PRO A 105 -1.79 1.97 2.46
N LEU A 106 -1.19 1.31 1.45
CA LEU A 106 0.25 1.17 1.26
C LEU A 106 0.65 1.36 -0.21
N PRO A 107 0.55 2.58 -0.77
CA PRO A 107 0.69 2.81 -2.22
C PRO A 107 2.10 2.54 -2.79
N LEU A 108 3.16 2.57 -1.99
CA LEU A 108 4.51 2.19 -2.48
C LEU A 108 4.81 0.71 -2.32
N TYR A 109 4.09 0.02 -1.43
CA TYR A 109 4.22 -1.44 -1.26
C TYR A 109 3.34 -2.21 -2.25
N PHE A 110 2.14 -1.68 -2.49
CA PHE A 110 1.23 -2.10 -3.55
C PHE A 110 1.17 -0.98 -4.60
N PRO A 111 2.08 -0.97 -5.58
CA PRO A 111 2.22 0.11 -6.56
C PRO A 111 1.10 0.13 -7.62
#